data_AF-A0A2N3EQ08-F1
#
_entry.id   AF-A0A2N3EQ08-F1
#
_cell.length_a   1.000
_cell.length_b   1.000
_cell.length_c   1.000
_cell.angle_alpha   90.00
_cell.angle_beta   90.00
_cell.angle_gamma   90.00
#
_symmetry.space_group_name_H-M   'P 1'
#
loop_
_entity.id
_entity.type
_entity.pdbx_description
1 polymer ?
#
loop_
_entity_poly.entity_id
_entity_poly.type
_entity_poly.pdbx_seq_one_letter_code
_entity_poly.pdbx_strand_id
1 'polypeptide(L)'
;MSPDKVITLSDKRHDLPFSKGLLAQSFTSIGVSPSKAYSIAIAIQQDLRDRDELSVSMQRLRALATDALGKMAGEPYAIRYRKLYELSKLDRPLVVLIGGTTGVGKSTIATEVAHRLGITRIMSTDSIREVMRGIFTRDLMPAIYESAFNAWRGLRVPVPHGANPVIVGFREQTAAVTTAVKSLIERSVLEGDSLVLEGVHLVPGYIGAGQFKNARIVQLVIGVADEDVHRSHFYIREVQTDGVRPFERYRANFGNIRVLGSYIEDMAHEHGIPVLMSHQLDDTIADVIEHIVNSAIEEEYDAHG
;
A
#
# COMPACT_ATOMS: atom_id res chain seq x y z
N MET A 1 -23.47 -44.20 -1.97
CA MET A 1 -22.64 -43.02 -1.63
C MET A 1 -23.60 -41.90 -1.30
N SER A 2 -23.63 -41.45 -0.04
CA SER A 2 -24.40 -40.24 0.32
C SER A 2 -23.83 -39.07 -0.49
N PRO A 3 -24.65 -38.15 -1.01
CA PRO A 3 -24.13 -36.91 -1.57
C PRO A 3 -23.24 -36.25 -0.52
N ASP A 4 -22.07 -35.81 -0.95
CA ASP A 4 -21.05 -35.17 -0.11
C ASP A 4 -21.74 -34.01 0.62
N LYS A 5 -22.00 -34.16 1.92
CA LYS A 5 -22.73 -33.16 2.72
C LYS A 5 -22.01 -31.81 2.59
N VAL A 6 -22.71 -30.81 2.03
CA VAL A 6 -22.16 -29.48 1.77
C VAL A 6 -22.13 -28.71 3.09
N ILE A 7 -20.95 -28.21 3.46
CA ILE A 7 -20.83 -27.28 4.59
C ILE A 7 -21.30 -25.90 4.13
N THR A 8 -22.21 -25.29 4.88
CA THR A 8 -22.69 -23.93 4.66
C THR A 8 -22.18 -22.99 5.74
N LEU A 9 -21.91 -21.75 5.33
CA LEU A 9 -21.61 -20.62 6.19
C LEU A 9 -22.92 -19.88 6.44
N SER A 10 -23.38 -19.90 7.68
CA SER A 10 -24.60 -19.23 8.09
C SER A 10 -24.27 -17.83 8.60
N ASP A 11 -24.87 -16.82 7.95
CA ASP A 11 -24.99 -15.47 8.48
C ASP A 11 -26.46 -15.14 8.72
N LYS A 12 -26.75 -14.11 9.53
CA LYS A 12 -28.11 -13.73 9.99
C LYS A 12 -29.15 -13.50 8.87
N ARG A 13 -28.75 -13.50 7.60
CA ARG A 13 -29.63 -13.27 6.44
C ARG A 13 -29.47 -14.26 5.28
N HIS A 14 -28.35 -14.97 5.13
CA HIS A 14 -28.07 -15.84 3.97
C HIS A 14 -27.11 -17.00 4.31
N ASP A 15 -27.27 -18.12 3.61
CA ASP A 15 -26.36 -19.26 3.65
C ASP A 15 -25.48 -19.27 2.39
N LEU A 16 -24.15 -19.37 2.58
CA LEU A 16 -23.18 -19.48 1.49
C LEU A 16 -22.42 -20.81 1.58
N PRO A 17 -22.06 -21.46 0.47
CA PRO A 17 -21.25 -22.67 0.53
C PRO A 17 -19.84 -22.35 1.06
N PHE A 18 -19.33 -23.19 1.97
CA PHE A 18 -17.95 -23.10 2.42
C PHE A 18 -16.99 -23.31 1.25
N SER A 19 -16.05 -22.38 1.06
CA SER A 19 -15.01 -22.48 0.04
C SER A 19 -13.63 -22.57 0.68
N LYS A 20 -13.03 -23.77 0.61
CA LYS A 20 -11.61 -23.96 0.97
C LYS A 20 -10.67 -23.09 0.13
N GLY A 21 -11.05 -22.75 -1.10
CA GLY A 21 -10.26 -21.88 -1.98
C GLY A 21 -10.20 -20.45 -1.46
N LEU A 22 -11.36 -19.88 -1.11
CA LEU A 22 -11.43 -18.54 -0.51
C LEU A 22 -10.74 -18.50 0.85
N LEU A 23 -10.89 -19.56 1.66
CA LEU A 23 -10.22 -19.66 2.94
C LEU A 23 -8.69 -19.73 2.78
N ALA A 24 -8.19 -20.56 1.86
CA ALA A 24 -6.77 -20.62 1.54
C ALA A 24 -6.24 -19.27 1.02
N GLN A 25 -7.01 -18.58 0.17
CA GLN A 25 -6.66 -17.24 -0.31
C GLN A 25 -6.50 -16.25 0.87
N SER A 26 -7.40 -16.30 1.85
CA SER A 26 -7.28 -15.48 3.08
C SER A 26 -6.05 -15.80 3.94
N PHE A 27 -5.45 -16.98 3.79
CA PHE A 27 -4.18 -17.32 4.46
C PHE A 27 -2.97 -16.87 3.63
N THR A 28 -3.07 -16.91 2.30
CA THR A 28 -2.01 -16.36 1.45
C THR A 28 -1.85 -14.85 1.61
N SER A 29 -2.94 -14.11 1.90
CA SER A 29 -2.88 -12.66 2.11
C SER A 29 -2.06 -12.25 3.35
N ILE A 30 -1.91 -13.14 4.32
CA ILE A 30 -1.06 -12.93 5.52
C ILE A 30 0.35 -13.53 5.39
N GLY A 31 0.72 -13.97 4.18
CA GLY A 31 2.06 -14.48 3.84
C GLY A 31 2.25 -15.99 4.02
N VAL A 32 1.19 -16.79 4.22
CA VAL A 32 1.31 -18.25 4.22
C VAL A 32 1.50 -18.75 2.79
N SER A 33 2.45 -19.66 2.56
CA SER A 33 2.70 -20.20 1.21
C SER A 33 1.46 -20.89 0.63
N PRO A 34 1.21 -20.83 -0.69
CA PRO A 34 -0.02 -21.37 -1.30
C PRO A 34 -0.29 -22.84 -0.97
N SER A 35 0.75 -23.68 -1.01
CA SER A 35 0.65 -25.10 -0.66
C SER A 35 0.21 -25.29 0.80
N LYS A 36 0.86 -24.57 1.73
CA LYS A 36 0.56 -24.67 3.16
C LYS A 36 -0.83 -24.10 3.48
N ALA A 37 -1.20 -22.97 2.88
CA ALA A 37 -2.51 -22.34 3.02
C ALA A 37 -3.63 -23.30 2.60
N TYR A 38 -3.47 -23.98 1.46
CA TYR A 38 -4.45 -24.96 1.00
C TYR A 38 -4.53 -26.19 1.92
N SER A 39 -3.40 -26.69 2.43
CA SER A 39 -3.39 -27.77 3.43
C SER A 39 -4.11 -27.40 4.72
N ILE A 40 -3.96 -26.17 5.22
CA ILE A 40 -4.67 -25.69 6.41
C ILE A 40 -6.17 -25.59 6.14
N ALA A 41 -6.58 -25.08 4.98
CA ALA A 41 -7.99 -24.99 4.60
C ALA A 41 -8.65 -26.37 4.48
N ILE A 42 -7.93 -27.38 3.96
CA ILE A 42 -8.38 -28.78 3.94
C ILE A 42 -8.54 -29.32 5.36
N ALA A 43 -7.57 -29.08 6.25
CA ALA A 43 -7.64 -29.56 7.62
C ALA A 43 -8.86 -29.00 8.37
N ILE A 44 -9.17 -27.72 8.19
CA ILE A 44 -10.37 -27.09 8.76
C ILE A 44 -11.65 -27.72 8.18
N GLN A 45 -11.69 -27.97 6.86
CA GLN A 45 -12.83 -28.63 6.23
C GLN A 45 -13.07 -30.03 6.80
N GLN A 46 -11.99 -30.80 6.99
CA GLN A 46 -12.07 -32.15 7.54
C GLN A 46 -12.53 -32.14 8.99
N ASP A 47 -11.99 -31.23 9.82
CA ASP A 47 -12.43 -31.07 11.22
C ASP A 47 -13.93 -30.76 11.34
N LEU A 48 -14.46 -29.89 10.46
CA LEU A 48 -15.89 -29.61 10.39
C LEU A 48 -16.72 -30.85 10.00
N ARG A 49 -16.24 -31.64 9.04
CA ARG A 49 -16.91 -32.88 8.62
C ARG A 49 -16.89 -33.95 9.71
N ASP A 50 -15.76 -34.12 10.38
CA ASP A 50 -15.60 -35.13 11.43
C ASP A 50 -16.49 -34.84 12.64
N ARG A 51 -16.84 -33.56 12.86
CA ARG A 51 -17.78 -33.12 13.90
C ARG A 51 -19.25 -33.06 13.44
N ASP A 52 -19.54 -33.41 12.19
CA ASP A 52 -20.84 -33.21 11.52
C ASP A 52 -21.35 -31.75 11.64
N GLU A 53 -20.44 -30.77 11.75
CA GLU A 53 -20.71 -29.32 11.77
C GLU A 53 -20.94 -28.83 10.31
N LEU A 54 -22.13 -29.09 9.76
CA LEU A 54 -22.47 -28.73 8.37
C LEU A 54 -22.96 -27.29 8.19
N SER A 55 -23.33 -26.59 9.25
CA SER A 55 -23.66 -25.17 9.23
C SER A 55 -22.78 -24.45 10.24
N VAL A 56 -21.97 -23.50 9.76
CA VAL A 56 -20.90 -22.89 10.54
C VAL A 56 -21.04 -21.38 10.46
N SER A 57 -21.05 -20.70 11.61
CA SER A 57 -21.06 -19.24 11.62
C SER A 57 -19.71 -18.68 11.18
N MET A 58 -19.70 -17.46 10.64
CA MET A 58 -18.45 -16.76 10.29
C MET A 58 -17.52 -16.60 11.50
N GLN A 59 -18.07 -16.39 12.70
CA GLN A 59 -17.28 -16.30 13.92
C GLN A 59 -16.62 -17.63 14.29
N ARG A 60 -17.36 -18.75 14.15
CA ARG A 60 -16.83 -20.10 14.39
C ARG A 60 -15.74 -20.45 13.39
N LEU A 61 -15.95 -20.18 12.10
CA LEU A 61 -14.95 -20.43 11.07
C LEU A 61 -13.65 -19.66 11.34
N ARG A 62 -13.75 -18.39 11.77
CA ARG A 62 -12.56 -17.57 12.11
C ARG A 62 -11.79 -18.11 13.30
N ALA A 63 -12.49 -18.59 14.33
CA ALA A 63 -11.85 -19.21 15.49
C ALA A 63 -11.07 -20.47 15.08
N LEU A 64 -11.67 -21.34 14.26
CA LEU A 64 -11.01 -22.53 13.70
C LEU A 64 -9.81 -22.16 12.83
N ALA A 65 -9.96 -21.15 11.96
CA ALA A 65 -8.90 -20.67 11.10
C ALA A 65 -7.70 -20.14 11.91
N THR A 66 -7.97 -19.35 12.95
CA THR A 66 -6.93 -18.80 13.84
C THR A 66 -6.17 -19.91 14.56
N ASP A 67 -6.89 -20.87 15.14
CA ASP A 67 -6.30 -22.02 15.85
C ASP A 67 -5.47 -22.91 14.91
N ALA A 68 -6.00 -23.21 13.72
CA ALA A 68 -5.31 -24.01 12.72
C ALA A 68 -4.06 -23.31 12.19
N LEU A 69 -4.10 -21.99 11.95
CA LEU A 69 -2.92 -21.21 11.59
C LEU A 69 -1.85 -21.26 12.69
N GLY A 70 -2.23 -21.07 13.94
CA GLY A 70 -1.30 -21.12 15.08
C GLY A 70 -0.61 -22.48 15.18
N LYS A 71 -1.36 -23.57 15.05
CA LYS A 71 -0.86 -24.95 15.13
C LYS A 71 -0.03 -25.38 13.93
N MET A 72 -0.43 -25.00 12.72
CA MET A 72 0.15 -25.55 11.48
C MET A 72 1.18 -24.64 10.82
N ALA A 73 1.06 -23.32 10.98
CA ALA A 73 1.95 -22.32 10.38
C ALA A 73 2.73 -21.48 11.42
N GLY A 74 2.23 -21.41 12.66
CA GLY A 74 2.83 -20.70 13.77
C GLY A 74 2.01 -19.50 14.23
N GLU A 75 2.16 -19.13 15.50
CA GLU A 75 1.41 -18.05 16.14
C GLU A 75 1.50 -16.69 15.41
N PRO A 76 2.63 -16.28 14.81
CA PRO A 76 2.70 -15.01 14.08
C PRO A 76 1.66 -14.90 12.95
N TYR A 77 1.36 -16.00 12.24
CA TYR A 77 0.33 -15.99 11.20
C TYR A 77 -1.08 -15.90 11.78
N ALA A 78 -1.33 -16.57 12.91
CA ALA A 78 -2.60 -16.44 13.61
C ALA A 78 -2.85 -15.01 14.10
N ILE A 79 -1.81 -14.34 14.62
CA ILE A 79 -1.86 -12.92 15.00
C ILE A 79 -2.20 -12.05 13.79
N ARG A 80 -1.47 -12.21 12.67
CA ARG A 80 -1.72 -11.43 11.44
C ARG A 80 -3.14 -11.63 10.90
N TYR A 81 -3.64 -12.87 10.93
CA TYR A 81 -5.02 -13.19 10.52
C TYR A 81 -6.06 -12.43 11.36
N ARG A 82 -5.89 -12.44 12.70
CA ARG A 82 -6.77 -11.70 13.61
C ARG A 82 -6.73 -10.21 13.33
N LYS A 83 -5.53 -9.63 13.20
CA LYS A 83 -5.40 -8.18 12.99
C LYS A 83 -5.99 -7.74 11.63
N LEU A 84 -5.77 -8.51 10.56
CA LEU A 84 -6.37 -8.22 9.25
C LEU A 84 -7.90 -8.29 9.29
N TYR A 85 -8.45 -9.18 10.11
CA TYR A 85 -9.89 -9.22 10.34
C TYR A 85 -10.39 -7.99 11.09
N GLU A 86 -9.70 -7.53 12.13
CA GLU A 86 -10.09 -6.27 12.81
C GLU A 86 -10.00 -5.07 11.87
N LEU A 87 -8.98 -5.01 11.00
CA LEU A 87 -8.89 -3.99 9.95
C LEU A 87 -10.12 -3.99 9.01
N SER A 88 -10.66 -5.18 8.69
CA SER A 88 -11.85 -5.29 7.84
C SER A 88 -13.14 -4.79 8.48
N LYS A 89 -13.14 -4.52 9.79
CA LYS A 89 -14.30 -3.99 10.54
C LYS A 89 -14.28 -2.47 10.71
N LEU A 90 -13.24 -1.80 10.25
CA LEU A 90 -13.14 -0.35 10.38
C LEU A 90 -14.43 0.31 9.90
N ASP A 91 -14.91 1.26 10.70
CA ASP A 91 -16.13 2.04 10.43
C ASP A 91 -15.97 3.03 9.26
N ARG A 92 -14.73 3.21 8.81
CA ARG A 92 -14.32 4.21 7.82
C ARG A 92 -13.34 3.59 6.82
N PRO A 93 -13.32 4.09 5.56
CA PRO A 93 -12.38 3.62 4.56
C PRO A 93 -10.93 3.85 4.99
N LEU A 94 -10.07 2.89 4.64
CA LEU A 94 -8.64 2.96 4.85
C LEU A 94 -7.96 3.57 3.62
N VAL A 95 -7.19 4.63 3.83
CA VAL A 95 -6.37 5.28 2.81
C VAL A 95 -4.91 5.10 3.16
N VAL A 96 -4.19 4.38 2.32
CA VAL A 96 -2.76 4.13 2.49
C VAL A 96 -1.98 5.02 1.53
N LEU A 97 -1.05 5.81 2.06
CA LEU A 97 -0.19 6.72 1.30
C LEU A 97 1.25 6.20 1.34
N ILE A 98 1.78 5.76 0.20
CA ILE A 98 3.12 5.18 0.08
C ILE A 98 4.04 6.15 -0.69
N GLY A 99 4.82 6.92 0.06
CA GLY A 99 5.80 7.88 -0.44
C GLY A 99 7.17 7.26 -0.75
N GLY A 100 8.04 8.05 -1.37
CA GLY A 100 9.44 7.68 -1.62
C GLY A 100 9.92 8.01 -3.05
N THR A 101 11.24 8.09 -3.22
CA THR A 101 11.83 8.52 -4.50
C THR A 101 11.68 7.49 -5.63
N THR A 102 12.09 7.84 -6.84
CA THR A 102 12.00 6.97 -8.01
C THR A 102 12.93 5.76 -7.85
N GLY A 103 12.47 4.54 -8.15
CA GLY A 103 13.31 3.33 -8.13
C GLY A 103 13.38 2.58 -6.81
N VAL A 104 12.65 2.98 -5.77
CA VAL A 104 12.64 2.30 -4.45
C VAL A 104 11.62 1.16 -4.33
N GLY A 105 10.97 0.74 -5.42
CA GLY A 105 10.03 -0.39 -5.39
C GLY A 105 8.57 -0.08 -4.99
N LYS A 106 8.19 1.21 -4.81
CA LYS A 106 6.85 1.62 -4.38
C LYS A 106 5.69 0.96 -5.11
N SER A 107 5.68 0.97 -6.44
CA SER A 107 4.54 0.44 -7.22
C SER A 107 4.35 -1.06 -6.99
N THR A 108 5.44 -1.83 -6.85
CA THR A 108 5.39 -3.27 -6.54
C THR A 108 4.86 -3.49 -5.13
N ILE A 109 5.42 -2.79 -4.14
CA ILE A 109 4.99 -2.88 -2.74
C ILE A 109 3.52 -2.48 -2.59
N ALA A 110 3.10 -1.37 -3.20
CA ALA A 110 1.73 -0.88 -3.15
C ALA A 110 0.74 -1.88 -3.75
N THR A 111 1.11 -2.53 -4.86
CA THR A 111 0.28 -3.56 -5.51
C THR A 111 0.10 -4.78 -4.62
N GLU A 112 1.19 -5.30 -4.05
CA GLU A 112 1.14 -6.46 -3.17
C GLU A 112 0.41 -6.16 -1.85
N VAL A 113 0.65 -5.00 -1.25
CA VAL A 113 -0.03 -4.55 -0.03
C VAL A 113 -1.53 -4.41 -0.30
N ALA A 114 -1.93 -3.73 -1.37
CA ALA A 114 -3.34 -3.56 -1.72
C ALA A 114 -4.03 -4.92 -1.94
N HIS A 115 -3.39 -5.85 -2.66
CA HIS A 115 -3.90 -7.20 -2.86
C HIS A 115 -4.10 -7.94 -1.53
N ARG A 116 -3.11 -7.88 -0.62
CA ARG A 116 -3.18 -8.54 0.70
C ARG A 116 -4.22 -7.92 1.63
N LEU A 117 -4.44 -6.61 1.54
CA LEU A 117 -5.46 -5.89 2.31
C LEU A 117 -6.86 -5.96 1.67
N GLY A 118 -7.00 -6.57 0.49
CA GLY A 118 -8.27 -6.61 -0.25
C GLY A 118 -8.71 -5.25 -0.81
N ILE A 119 -7.78 -4.30 -0.95
CA ILE A 119 -8.04 -2.98 -1.51
C ILE A 119 -7.90 -3.05 -3.04
N THR A 120 -8.99 -2.83 -3.76
CA THR A 120 -9.00 -2.91 -5.23
C THR A 120 -8.57 -1.62 -5.90
N ARG A 121 -8.67 -0.48 -5.21
CA ARG A 121 -8.36 0.84 -5.75
C ARG A 121 -6.91 1.22 -5.46
N ILE A 122 -6.09 1.26 -6.51
CA ILE A 122 -4.68 1.63 -6.44
C ILE A 122 -4.41 2.73 -7.47
N MET A 123 -3.87 3.86 -7.02
CA MET A 123 -3.61 5.01 -7.88
C MET A 123 -2.18 5.52 -7.67
N SER A 124 -1.53 5.99 -8.75
CA SER A 124 -0.20 6.58 -8.66
C SER A 124 -0.24 8.09 -8.87
N THR A 125 0.61 8.82 -8.14
CA THR A 125 0.77 10.27 -8.37
C THR A 125 1.37 10.59 -9.75
N ASP A 126 2.02 9.62 -10.39
CA ASP A 126 2.51 9.72 -11.76
C ASP A 126 1.34 9.75 -12.76
N SER A 127 0.35 8.87 -12.58
CA SER A 127 -0.89 8.83 -13.37
C SER A 127 -1.71 10.11 -13.18
N ILE A 128 -1.79 10.63 -11.95
CA ILE A 128 -2.44 11.92 -11.68
C ILE A 128 -1.72 13.03 -12.46
N ARG A 129 -0.38 13.07 -12.39
CA ARG A 129 0.42 14.04 -13.14
C ARG A 129 0.20 13.92 -14.64
N GLU A 130 0.08 12.71 -15.19
CA GLU A 130 -0.23 12.48 -16.60
C GLU A 130 -1.57 13.10 -17.01
N VAL A 131 -2.62 12.84 -16.23
CA VAL A 131 -3.94 13.42 -16.49
C VAL A 131 -3.87 14.96 -16.45
N MET A 132 -3.15 15.52 -15.48
CA MET A 132 -2.93 16.97 -15.41
C MET A 132 -2.22 17.52 -16.65
N ARG A 133 -1.25 16.79 -17.23
CA ARG A 133 -0.56 17.20 -18.47
C ARG A 133 -1.49 17.25 -19.68
N GLY A 134 -2.53 16.42 -19.72
CA GLY A 134 -3.55 16.46 -20.75
C GLY A 134 -4.48 17.68 -20.65
N ILE A 135 -4.61 18.28 -19.47
CA ILE A 135 -5.55 19.37 -19.18
C ILE A 135 -4.85 20.73 -19.21
N PHE A 136 -3.67 20.84 -18.60
CA PHE A 136 -2.95 22.11 -18.47
C PHE A 136 -1.81 22.18 -19.49
N THR A 137 -1.65 23.31 -20.17
CA THR A 137 -0.53 23.55 -21.09
C THR A 137 0.79 23.71 -20.33
N ARG A 138 1.92 23.48 -21.02
CA ARG A 138 3.27 23.69 -20.45
C ARG A 138 3.48 25.14 -20.01
N ASP A 139 2.88 26.09 -20.72
CA ASP A 139 2.92 27.52 -20.38
C ASP A 139 2.01 27.91 -19.23
N LEU A 140 1.12 27.02 -18.77
CA LEU A 140 0.35 27.25 -17.55
C LEU A 140 1.02 26.59 -16.35
N MET A 141 1.42 25.32 -16.50
CA MET A 141 2.04 24.52 -15.44
C MET A 141 3.26 23.74 -15.96
N PRO A 142 4.48 24.31 -16.00
CA PRO A 142 5.64 23.63 -16.56
C PRO A 142 6.11 22.49 -15.68
N ALA A 143 5.98 22.64 -14.36
CA ALA A 143 6.49 21.69 -13.38
C ALA A 143 5.95 20.27 -13.61
N ILE A 144 4.67 20.11 -14.00
CA ILE A 144 4.06 18.78 -14.23
C ILE A 144 4.56 18.09 -15.51
N TYR A 145 5.17 18.82 -16.44
CA TYR A 145 5.69 18.26 -17.70
C TYR A 145 7.02 17.54 -17.55
N GLU A 146 7.74 17.81 -16.46
CA GLU A 146 9.01 17.17 -16.15
C GLU A 146 8.83 15.99 -15.17
N SER A 147 9.78 15.05 -15.18
CA SER A 147 9.89 14.08 -14.09
C SER A 147 10.25 14.80 -12.80
N ALA A 148 9.88 14.25 -11.63
CA ALA A 148 10.11 14.89 -10.34
C ALA A 148 11.55 15.37 -10.10
N PHE A 149 12.53 14.52 -10.42
CA PHE A 149 13.96 14.86 -10.32
C PHE A 149 14.46 15.93 -11.32
N ASN A 150 13.60 16.34 -12.26
CA ASN A 150 13.84 17.38 -13.25
C ASN A 150 12.83 18.53 -13.18
N ALA A 151 11.92 18.55 -12.19
CA ALA A 151 10.90 19.59 -12.05
C ALA A 151 11.49 21.01 -11.96
N TRP A 152 12.73 21.11 -11.47
CA TRP A 152 13.51 22.36 -11.43
C TRP A 152 13.69 23.04 -12.79
N ARG A 153 13.64 22.30 -13.91
CA ARG A 153 13.70 22.87 -15.26
C ARG A 153 12.46 23.68 -15.63
N GLY A 154 11.35 23.46 -14.91
CA GLY A 154 10.10 24.18 -15.07
C GLY A 154 9.99 25.45 -14.21
N LEU A 155 11.00 25.76 -13.39
CA LEU A 155 10.97 26.94 -12.51
C LEU A 155 10.95 28.23 -13.34
N ARG A 156 10.00 29.11 -13.00
CA ARG A 156 9.81 30.40 -13.67
C ARG A 156 10.45 31.58 -12.95
N VAL A 157 10.77 31.37 -11.67
CA VAL A 157 11.36 32.39 -10.81
C VAL A 157 12.78 31.96 -10.44
N PRO A 158 13.70 32.92 -10.25
CA PRO A 158 15.03 32.62 -9.73
C PRO A 158 14.93 31.86 -8.41
N VAL A 159 15.77 30.85 -8.25
CA VAL A 159 15.86 30.07 -7.02
C VAL A 159 16.45 30.95 -5.91
N PRO A 160 15.87 30.97 -4.70
CA PRO A 160 16.44 31.71 -3.57
C PRO A 160 17.90 31.32 -3.32
N HIS A 161 18.72 32.30 -2.90
CA HIS A 161 20.14 32.05 -2.64
C HIS A 161 20.32 30.97 -1.55
N GLY A 162 21.20 29.99 -1.81
CA GLY A 162 21.43 28.86 -0.90
C GLY A 162 20.40 27.73 -0.97
N ALA A 163 19.28 27.88 -1.69
CA ALA A 163 18.31 26.81 -1.89
C ALA A 163 18.72 25.86 -3.02
N ASN A 164 18.41 24.57 -2.87
CA ASN A 164 18.65 23.58 -3.93
C ASN A 164 17.53 23.66 -4.99
N PRO A 165 17.83 23.98 -6.27
CA PRO A 165 16.83 24.09 -7.34
C PRO A 165 15.99 22.82 -7.51
N VAL A 166 16.61 21.64 -7.36
CA VAL A 166 15.95 20.33 -7.49
C VAL A 166 14.83 20.21 -6.47
N ILE A 167 15.11 20.58 -5.22
CA ILE A 167 14.11 20.56 -4.13
C ILE A 167 13.03 21.61 -4.39
N VAL A 168 13.39 22.84 -4.77
CA VAL A 168 12.42 23.92 -4.99
C VAL A 168 11.43 23.55 -6.11
N GLY A 169 11.93 23.09 -7.27
CA GLY A 169 11.07 22.65 -8.37
C GLY A 169 10.21 21.45 -8.01
N PHE A 170 10.77 20.50 -7.26
CA PHE A 170 10.01 19.34 -6.77
C PHE A 170 8.91 19.73 -5.77
N ARG A 171 9.16 20.70 -4.88
CA ARG A 171 8.16 21.22 -3.94
C ARG A 171 7.00 21.89 -4.65
N GLU A 172 7.27 22.66 -5.71
CA GLU A 172 6.23 23.29 -6.55
C GLU A 172 5.40 22.22 -7.27
N GLN A 173 6.04 21.23 -7.89
CA GLN A 173 5.34 20.12 -8.54
C GLN A 173 4.50 19.32 -7.54
N THR A 174 5.06 19.03 -6.37
CA THR A 174 4.38 18.28 -5.29
C THR A 174 3.14 19.03 -4.83
N ALA A 175 3.26 20.33 -4.53
CA ALA A 175 2.11 21.15 -4.13
C ALA A 175 0.98 21.09 -5.16
N ALA A 176 1.30 21.16 -6.46
CA ALA A 176 0.32 21.06 -7.53
C ALA A 176 -0.34 19.66 -7.56
N VAL A 177 0.43 18.58 -7.56
CA VAL A 177 -0.10 17.21 -7.67
C VAL A 177 -0.89 16.80 -6.42
N THR A 178 -0.47 17.22 -5.23
CA THR A 178 -1.15 16.88 -3.97
C THR A 178 -2.58 17.42 -3.93
N THR A 179 -2.91 18.52 -4.62
CA THR A 179 -4.30 19.00 -4.67
C THR A 179 -5.24 17.96 -5.29
N ALA A 180 -4.83 17.32 -6.40
CA ALA A 180 -5.58 16.24 -7.01
C ALA A 180 -5.59 14.96 -6.15
N VAL A 181 -4.49 14.67 -5.44
CA VAL A 181 -4.45 13.55 -4.47
C VAL A 181 -5.51 13.75 -3.39
N LYS A 182 -5.63 14.96 -2.81
CA LYS A 182 -6.63 15.28 -1.79
C LYS A 182 -8.06 15.03 -2.31
N SER A 183 -8.37 15.45 -3.53
CA SER A 183 -9.68 15.20 -4.13
C SER A 183 -9.98 13.70 -4.35
N LEU A 184 -8.97 12.88 -4.65
CA LEU A 184 -9.16 11.43 -4.75
C LEU A 184 -9.46 10.80 -3.38
N ILE A 185 -8.80 11.28 -2.33
CA ILE A 185 -9.06 10.84 -0.95
C ILE A 185 -10.48 11.21 -0.55
N GLU A 186 -10.90 12.46 -0.79
CA GLU A 186 -12.28 12.92 -0.52
C GLU A 186 -13.32 12.07 -1.24
N ARG A 187 -13.06 11.75 -2.51
CA ARG A 187 -13.93 10.87 -3.29
C ARG A 187 -14.01 9.47 -2.69
N SER A 188 -12.88 8.90 -2.28
CA SER A 188 -12.85 7.57 -1.65
C SER A 188 -13.64 7.55 -0.34
N VAL A 189 -13.51 8.63 0.46
CA VAL A 189 -14.30 8.84 1.68
C VAL A 189 -15.79 8.87 1.38
N LEU A 190 -16.20 9.63 0.35
CA LEU A 190 -17.61 9.75 -0.05
C LEU A 190 -18.20 8.43 -0.55
N GLU A 191 -17.41 7.65 -1.30
CA GLU A 191 -17.81 6.34 -1.84
C GLU A 191 -17.74 5.22 -0.78
N GLY A 192 -17.05 5.44 0.35
CA GLY A 192 -16.84 4.45 1.39
C GLY A 192 -15.79 3.39 1.04
N ASP A 193 -15.01 3.62 -0.01
CA ASP A 193 -14.03 2.67 -0.53
C ASP A 193 -12.62 2.97 0.00
N SER A 194 -11.89 1.93 0.39
CA SER A 194 -10.46 2.02 0.71
C SER A 194 -9.62 2.30 -0.53
N LEU A 195 -8.48 2.98 -0.36
CA LEU A 195 -7.62 3.45 -1.46
C LEU A 195 -6.15 3.31 -1.08
N VAL A 196 -5.34 2.76 -1.99
CA VAL A 196 -3.88 2.86 -1.93
C VAL A 196 -3.39 3.89 -2.94
N LEU A 197 -2.66 4.89 -2.47
CA LEU A 197 -1.97 5.88 -3.29
C LEU A 197 -0.47 5.66 -3.17
N GLU A 198 0.24 5.65 -4.30
CA GLU A 198 1.70 5.58 -4.31
C GLU A 198 2.32 6.72 -5.13
N GLY A 199 3.51 7.16 -4.71
CA GLY A 199 4.38 7.91 -5.60
C GLY A 199 5.22 8.96 -4.91
N VAL A 200 6.06 9.62 -5.72
CA VAL A 200 7.07 10.56 -5.22
C VAL A 200 6.45 11.80 -4.57
N HIS A 201 5.26 12.23 -5.02
CA HIS A 201 4.59 13.43 -4.50
C HIS A 201 3.81 13.19 -3.19
N LEU A 202 3.83 11.98 -2.63
CA LEU A 202 3.25 11.69 -1.30
C LEU A 202 4.25 12.02 -0.20
N VAL A 203 4.69 13.28 -0.20
CA VAL A 203 5.68 13.80 0.73
C VAL A 203 4.99 14.14 2.06
N PRO A 204 5.51 13.67 3.21
CA PRO A 204 5.00 14.06 4.52
C PRO A 204 4.91 15.59 4.69
N GLY A 205 3.88 16.06 5.39
CA GLY A 205 3.59 17.48 5.61
C GLY A 205 2.70 18.14 4.55
N TYR A 206 2.56 17.58 3.34
CA TYR A 206 1.69 18.14 2.30
C TYR A 206 0.20 17.77 2.47
N ILE A 207 -0.07 16.68 3.18
CA ILE A 207 -1.41 16.22 3.56
C ILE A 207 -1.46 16.28 5.08
N GLY A 208 -2.35 17.12 5.62
CA GLY A 208 -2.39 17.37 7.07
C GLY A 208 -3.00 16.21 7.83
N ALA A 209 -2.40 15.89 8.99
CA ALA A 209 -2.99 14.96 9.95
C ALA A 209 -4.39 15.47 10.35
N GLY A 210 -5.41 14.61 10.24
CA GLY A 210 -6.79 14.96 10.55
C GLY A 210 -7.54 15.78 9.49
N GLN A 211 -6.96 16.05 8.31
CA GLN A 211 -7.68 16.68 7.19
C GLN A 211 -8.90 15.84 6.76
N PHE A 212 -8.81 14.51 6.90
CA PHE A 212 -9.85 13.56 6.50
C PHE A 212 -10.40 12.80 7.70
N LYS A 213 -11.33 13.42 8.44
CA LYS A 213 -11.91 12.83 9.66
C LYS A 213 -12.68 11.52 9.43
N ASN A 214 -13.21 11.34 8.22
CA ASN A 214 -14.04 10.19 7.85
C ASN A 214 -13.27 9.08 7.12
N ALA A 215 -11.94 9.09 7.20
CA ALA A 215 -11.08 8.00 6.76
C ALA A 215 -10.01 7.71 7.81
N ARG A 216 -9.48 6.49 7.78
CA ARG A 216 -8.20 6.17 8.43
C ARG A 216 -7.09 6.43 7.42
N ILE A 217 -6.21 7.38 7.71
CA ILE A 217 -5.10 7.71 6.82
C ILE A 217 -3.82 7.13 7.41
N VAL A 218 -3.21 6.16 6.73
CA VAL A 218 -1.87 5.67 7.09
C VAL A 218 -0.89 6.16 6.04
N GLN A 219 0.14 6.90 6.46
CA GLN A 219 1.22 7.34 5.59
C GLN A 219 2.54 6.68 5.99
N LEU A 220 3.31 6.26 4.99
CA LEU A 220 4.66 5.72 5.15
C LEU A 220 5.53 6.08 3.95
N VAL A 221 6.85 6.03 4.14
CA VAL A 221 7.83 6.27 3.08
C VAL A 221 8.67 5.02 2.86
N ILE A 222 8.88 4.64 1.60
CA ILE A 222 9.83 3.58 1.24
C ILE A 222 11.17 4.21 0.85
N GLY A 223 12.24 3.76 1.50
CA GLY A 223 13.62 4.17 1.25
C GLY A 223 14.47 3.04 0.70
N VAL A 224 15.64 3.38 0.14
CA VAL A 224 16.72 2.43 -0.17
C VAL A 224 18.03 3.09 0.26
N ALA A 225 18.69 2.50 1.25
CA ALA A 225 19.93 3.03 1.81
C ALA A 225 21.12 2.88 0.84
N ASP A 226 21.25 1.69 0.25
CA ASP A 226 22.36 1.34 -0.62
C ASP A 226 22.16 1.88 -2.05
N GLU A 227 23.10 2.72 -2.51
CA GLU A 227 23.00 3.33 -3.83
C GLU A 227 23.16 2.34 -4.98
N ASP A 228 23.98 1.30 -4.83
CA ASP A 228 24.22 0.31 -5.88
C ASP A 228 23.01 -0.59 -6.06
N VAL A 229 22.38 -0.99 -4.95
CA VAL A 229 21.07 -1.66 -4.96
C VAL A 229 20.03 -0.76 -5.62
N HIS A 230 19.96 0.52 -5.24
CA HIS A 230 19.02 1.47 -5.84
C HIS A 230 19.24 1.64 -7.35
N ARG A 231 20.50 1.69 -7.81
CA ARG A 231 20.84 1.74 -9.24
C ARG A 231 20.39 0.48 -9.97
N SER A 232 20.59 -0.69 -9.37
CA SER A 232 20.23 -1.99 -9.96
C SER A 232 18.74 -2.11 -10.28
N HIS A 233 17.87 -1.47 -9.49
CA HIS A 233 16.43 -1.48 -9.71
C HIS A 233 16.03 -0.85 -11.05
N PHE A 234 16.77 0.14 -11.55
CA PHE A 234 16.46 0.75 -12.84
C PHE A 234 16.74 -0.20 -14.01
N TYR A 235 17.78 -1.02 -13.89
CA TYR A 235 18.11 -2.03 -14.90
C TYR A 235 17.02 -3.11 -14.98
N ILE A 236 16.58 -3.62 -13.83
CA ILE A 236 15.48 -4.60 -13.75
C ILE A 236 14.20 -4.03 -14.36
N ARG A 237 13.90 -2.75 -14.10
CA ARG A 237 12.70 -2.08 -14.59
C ARG A 237 12.71 -1.81 -16.11
N GLU A 238 13.88 -1.64 -16.71
CA GLU A 238 14.03 -1.54 -18.16
C GLU A 238 13.75 -2.89 -18.83
N VAL A 239 14.32 -3.98 -18.29
CA VAL A 239 14.06 -5.35 -18.76
C VAL A 239 12.58 -5.71 -18.68
N GLN A 240 11.89 -5.32 -17.59
CA GLN A 240 10.45 -5.56 -17.42
C GLN A 240 9.54 -4.70 -18.32
N THR A 241 10.08 -3.64 -18.93
CA THR A 241 9.30 -2.72 -19.78
C THR A 241 9.72 -2.79 -21.24
N ASP A 242 10.41 -3.86 -21.65
CA ASP A 242 10.92 -4.05 -23.01
C ASP A 242 11.67 -2.81 -23.56
N GLY A 243 12.40 -2.09 -22.70
CA GLY A 243 13.18 -0.90 -23.08
C GLY A 243 12.38 0.39 -23.28
N VAL A 244 11.06 0.41 -23.03
CA VAL A 244 10.21 1.61 -23.22
C VAL A 244 10.59 2.78 -22.28
N ARG A 245 11.25 2.48 -21.15
CA ARG A 245 11.76 3.48 -20.21
C ARG A 245 13.29 3.44 -20.16
N PRO A 246 14.00 4.39 -20.81
CA PRO A 246 15.45 4.31 -20.96
C PRO A 246 16.17 4.39 -19.61
N PHE A 247 16.92 3.35 -19.26
CA PHE A 247 17.77 3.30 -18.07
C PHE A 247 18.73 4.50 -17.99
N GLU A 248 19.28 4.90 -19.14
CA GLU A 248 20.22 6.03 -19.27
C GLU A 248 19.65 7.35 -18.72
N ARG A 249 18.34 7.58 -18.83
CA ARG A 249 17.70 8.79 -18.28
C ARG A 249 17.78 8.82 -16.76
N TYR A 250 17.52 7.69 -16.10
CA TYR A 250 17.57 7.60 -14.63
C TYR A 250 19.01 7.64 -14.14
N ARG A 251 19.92 6.96 -14.84
CA ARG A 251 21.36 6.98 -14.55
C ARG A 251 21.94 8.38 -14.60
N ALA A 252 21.64 9.15 -15.65
CA ALA A 252 22.11 10.53 -15.82
C ALA A 252 21.59 11.49 -14.73
N ASN A 253 20.46 11.17 -14.09
CA ASN A 253 19.83 12.00 -13.07
C ASN A 253 19.83 11.35 -11.68
N PHE A 254 20.64 10.31 -11.46
CA PHE A 254 20.61 9.55 -10.21
C PHE A 254 20.92 10.42 -8.99
N GLY A 255 21.85 11.38 -9.13
CA GLY A 255 22.14 12.35 -8.07
C GLY A 255 20.90 13.14 -7.64
N ASN A 256 20.11 13.64 -8.60
CA ASN A 256 18.86 14.34 -8.30
C ASN A 256 17.83 13.41 -7.66
N ILE A 257 17.77 12.14 -8.09
CA ILE A 257 16.88 11.13 -7.49
C ILE A 257 17.23 10.88 -6.02
N ARG A 258 18.53 10.79 -5.69
CA ARG A 258 19.00 10.64 -4.30
C ARG A 258 18.72 11.88 -3.46
N VAL A 259 18.98 13.08 -4.01
CA VAL A 259 18.63 14.36 -3.36
C VAL A 259 17.14 14.42 -3.02
N LEU A 260 16.26 14.01 -3.93
CA LEU A 260 14.83 13.92 -3.64
C LEU A 260 14.50 12.83 -2.60
N GLY A 261 15.19 11.69 -2.63
CA GLY A 261 15.05 10.63 -1.63
C GLY A 261 15.32 11.14 -0.23
N SER A 262 16.52 11.70 -0.01
CA SER A 262 16.90 12.28 1.28
C SER A 262 15.92 13.35 1.73
N TYR A 263 15.49 14.25 0.84
CA TYR A 263 14.47 15.25 1.19
C TYR A 263 13.15 14.62 1.66
N ILE A 264 12.66 13.57 1.00
CA ILE A 264 11.40 12.91 1.40
C ILE A 264 11.58 12.18 2.74
N GLU A 265 12.73 11.55 2.97
CA GLU A 265 13.08 10.89 4.22
C GLU A 265 13.19 11.89 5.38
N ASP A 266 13.85 13.03 5.16
CA ASP A 266 13.96 14.13 6.12
C ASP A 266 12.57 14.66 6.51
N MET A 267 11.70 14.89 5.51
CA MET A 267 10.32 15.31 5.75
C MET A 267 9.54 14.26 6.55
N ALA A 268 9.79 12.96 6.31
CA ALA A 268 9.18 11.88 7.07
C ALA A 268 9.59 11.91 8.54
N HIS A 269 10.89 12.05 8.80
CA HIS A 269 11.42 12.18 10.16
C HIS A 269 10.86 13.41 10.89
N GLU A 270 10.79 14.57 10.23
CA GLU A 270 10.22 15.80 10.79
C GLU A 270 8.75 15.65 11.19
N HIS A 271 7.98 14.84 10.44
CA HIS A 271 6.55 14.65 10.66
C HIS A 271 6.21 13.35 11.43
N GLY A 272 7.21 12.62 11.93
CA GLY A 272 7.01 11.35 12.64
C GLY A 272 6.44 10.24 11.77
N ILE A 273 6.60 10.32 10.44
CA ILE A 273 6.17 9.30 9.48
C ILE A 273 7.30 8.28 9.31
N PRO A 274 7.01 6.96 9.38
CA PRO A 274 8.05 5.96 9.28
C PRO A 274 8.63 5.85 7.87
N VAL A 275 9.94 5.64 7.83
CA VAL A 275 10.70 5.28 6.63
C VAL A 275 11.05 3.80 6.71
N LEU A 276 10.48 2.99 5.82
CA LEU A 276 10.75 1.56 5.73
C LEU A 276 11.78 1.32 4.61
N MET A 277 12.92 0.75 4.98
CA MET A 277 14.02 0.51 4.05
C MET A 277 13.78 -0.78 3.28
N SER A 278 13.75 -0.68 1.95
CA SER A 278 13.55 -1.83 1.09
C SER A 278 14.86 -2.60 0.90
N HIS A 279 14.87 -3.86 1.36
CA HIS A 279 16.01 -4.78 1.22
C HIS A 279 15.60 -6.09 0.53
N GLN A 280 14.60 -6.77 1.08
CA GLN A 280 13.92 -7.92 0.45
C GLN A 280 12.44 -7.62 0.31
N LEU A 281 11.85 -7.97 -0.84
CA LEU A 281 10.48 -7.58 -1.18
C LEU A 281 9.47 -8.14 -0.17
N ASP A 282 9.56 -9.44 0.15
CA ASP A 282 8.60 -10.09 1.04
C ASP A 282 8.64 -9.54 2.47
N ASP A 283 9.84 -9.31 3.00
CA ASP A 283 10.03 -8.70 4.33
C ASP A 283 9.50 -7.27 4.33
N THR A 284 9.83 -6.48 3.30
CA THR A 284 9.34 -5.09 3.19
C THR A 284 7.81 -5.06 3.12
N ILE A 285 7.16 -5.97 2.39
CA ILE A 285 5.70 -6.05 2.34
C ILE A 285 5.12 -6.42 3.71
N ALA A 286 5.75 -7.35 4.44
CA ALA A 286 5.32 -7.73 5.78
C ALA A 286 5.39 -6.54 6.75
N ASP A 287 6.50 -5.79 6.74
CA ASP A 287 6.70 -4.62 7.59
C ASP A 287 5.69 -3.50 7.26
N VAL A 288 5.42 -3.26 5.98
CA VAL A 288 4.42 -2.27 5.53
C VAL A 288 3.03 -2.65 6.01
N ILE A 289 2.62 -3.91 5.84
CA ILE A 289 1.30 -4.39 6.31
C ILE A 289 1.19 -4.28 7.82
N GLU A 290 2.23 -4.71 8.55
CA GLU A 290 2.24 -4.61 10.00
C GLU A 290 2.09 -3.16 10.46
N HIS A 291 2.82 -2.23 9.86
CA HIS A 291 2.69 -0.81 10.14
C HIS A 291 1.28 -0.28 9.83
N ILE A 292 0.70 -0.61 8.67
CA ILE A 292 -0.65 -0.18 8.29
C ILE A 292 -1.68 -0.68 9.28
N VAL A 293 -1.61 -1.97 9.61
CA VAL A 293 -2.55 -2.62 10.51
C VAL A 293 -2.47 -2.02 11.91
N ASN A 294 -1.28 -1.85 12.46
CA ASN A 294 -1.12 -1.27 13.80
C ASN A 294 -1.62 0.18 13.82
N SER A 295 -1.22 1.00 12.86
CA SER A 295 -1.60 2.42 12.81
C SER A 295 -3.10 2.63 12.64
N ALA A 296 -3.74 1.83 11.77
CA ALA A 296 -5.17 1.96 11.51
C ALA A 296 -6.04 1.50 12.69
N ILE A 297 -5.55 0.54 13.48
CA ILE A 297 -6.25 0.00 14.66
C ILE A 297 -5.99 0.86 15.91
N GLU A 298 -4.76 1.34 16.13
CA GLU A 298 -4.42 2.18 17.29
C GLU A 298 -5.21 3.49 17.31
N GLU A 299 -5.41 4.14 16.16
CA GLU A 299 -6.26 5.33 16.05
C GLU A 299 -7.74 5.10 16.42
N GLU A 300 -8.24 3.86 16.38
CA GLU A 300 -9.62 3.55 16.77
C GLU A 300 -9.80 3.52 18.29
N TYR A 301 -8.77 3.10 19.03
CA TYR A 301 -8.79 3.07 20.50
C TYR A 301 -8.72 4.47 21.11
N ASP A 302 -7.92 5.37 20.52
CA ASP A 302 -7.80 6.77 20.99
C ASP A 302 -9.04 7.61 20.67
N ALA A 303 -9.86 7.21 19.68
CA ALA A 303 -11.10 7.92 19.34
C ALA A 303 -12.30 7.56 20.24
N HIS A 304 -12.19 6.50 21.05
CA HIS A 304 -13.24 5.99 21.94
C HIS A 304 -12.87 6.05 23.44
N GLY A 305 -11.71 6.63 23.79
CA GLY A 305 -11.31 6.96 25.17
C GLY A 305 -11.59 8.42 25.51
#